data_AF-A0A258L953-F1
#
_entry.id   AF-A0A258L953-F1
#
_cell.length_a   1.000
_cell.length_b   1.000
_cell.length_c   1.000
_cell.angle_alpha   90.00
_cell.angle_beta   90.00
_cell.angle_gamma   90.00
#
_symmetry.space_group_name_H-M   'P 1'
#
loop_
_entity.id
_entity.type
_entity.pdbx_description
1 polymer ?
#
loop_
_entity_poly.entity_id
_entity_poly.type
_entity_poly.pdbx_seq_one_letter_code
_entity_poly.pdbx_strand_id
1 'polypeptide(L)'
;MEKTSAELILANKKLLAQYLAKEKLTNKLISANKELAFQNSEREKRATELAFQNNEKEKRASELLIANKELAFQIKEKAKRASELLVANKELAFQNKEKEKRASELLIANTELAFQNIEKEKRAAELLLANNELKEAHKSQQENIKGLQEMMYMISHELRQPVVQILGITSLFETLKNSPEEAAEMTELIRESAKSLDNYTRELTTFVYEAELKAKNELNT
;
A
#
# COMPACT_ATOMS: atom_id res chain seq x y z
N MET A 1 8.58 -133.72 71.22
CA MET A 1 8.33 -132.92 72.44
C MET A 1 7.59 -131.68 72.01
N GLU A 2 6.31 -131.64 72.38
CA GLU A 2 5.39 -130.54 72.15
C GLU A 2 6.02 -129.24 72.60
N LYS A 3 6.05 -128.23 71.72
CA LYS A 3 6.08 -126.85 72.22
C LYS A 3 4.92 -126.73 73.19
N THR A 4 5.20 -126.45 74.46
CA THR A 4 4.18 -126.24 75.47
C THR A 4 3.23 -125.15 74.97
N SER A 5 1.93 -125.39 75.08
CA SER A 5 0.87 -124.53 74.55
C SER A 5 1.10 -123.02 74.84
N ALA A 6 1.67 -122.70 76.00
CA ALA A 6 2.02 -121.34 76.43
C ALA A 6 3.05 -120.61 75.53
N GLU A 7 4.09 -121.28 75.04
CA GLU A 7 5.11 -120.66 74.18
C GLU A 7 4.56 -120.33 72.79
N LEU A 8 3.72 -121.22 72.25
CA LEU A 8 3.02 -120.99 70.98
C LEU A 8 2.04 -119.81 71.10
N ILE A 9 1.34 -119.68 72.22
CA ILE A 9 0.44 -118.55 72.51
C ILE A 9 1.21 -117.22 72.60
N LEU A 10 2.37 -117.19 73.26
CA LEU A 10 3.18 -115.97 73.37
C LEU A 10 3.77 -115.54 72.01
N ALA A 11 4.24 -116.49 71.19
CA ALA A 11 4.71 -116.23 69.84
C ALA A 11 3.59 -115.68 68.94
N ASN A 12 2.38 -116.27 69.01
CA ASN A 12 1.21 -115.80 68.26
C ASN A 12 0.77 -114.40 68.72
N LYS A 13 0.81 -114.08 70.01
CA LYS A 13 0.54 -112.72 70.53
C LYS A 13 1.54 -111.69 70.03
N LYS A 14 2.85 -112.01 69.99
CA LYS A 14 3.89 -111.13 69.44
C LYS A 14 3.70 -110.89 67.94
N LEU A 15 3.39 -111.94 67.17
CA LEU A 15 3.12 -111.83 65.74
C LEU A 15 1.88 -110.96 65.46
N LEU A 16 0.81 -111.13 66.24
CA LEU A 16 -0.40 -110.29 66.14
C LEU A 16 -0.11 -108.82 66.48
N ALA A 17 0.70 -108.56 67.51
CA ALA A 17 1.12 -107.19 67.85
C ALA A 17 1.98 -106.56 66.73
N GLN A 18 2.88 -107.31 66.11
CA GLN A 18 3.65 -106.87 64.94
C GLN A 18 2.74 -106.60 63.73
N TYR A 19 1.74 -107.46 63.49
CA TYR A 19 0.77 -107.27 62.42
C TYR A 19 -0.04 -105.98 62.61
N LEU A 20 -0.60 -105.77 63.81
CA LEU A 20 -1.34 -104.55 64.17
C LEU A 20 -0.46 -103.30 64.11
N ALA A 21 0.82 -103.38 64.50
CA ALA A 21 1.76 -102.27 64.38
C ALA A 21 2.08 -101.93 62.91
N LYS A 22 2.28 -102.96 62.07
CA LYS A 22 2.49 -102.80 60.63
C LYS A 22 1.26 -102.23 59.94
N GLU A 23 0.06 -102.67 60.31
CA GLU A 23 -1.22 -102.14 59.81
C GLU A 23 -1.39 -100.66 60.18
N LYS A 24 -1.12 -100.28 61.44
CA LYS A 24 -1.14 -98.87 61.87
C LYS A 24 -0.15 -98.01 61.09
N LEU A 25 1.08 -98.50 60.89
CA LEU A 25 2.09 -97.81 60.10
C LEU A 25 1.65 -97.66 58.63
N THR A 26 1.05 -98.71 58.07
CA THR A 26 0.53 -98.72 56.69
C THR A 26 -0.58 -97.69 56.52
N ASN A 27 -1.54 -97.62 57.45
CA ASN A 27 -2.61 -96.63 57.45
C ASN A 27 -2.07 -95.19 57.58
N LYS A 28 -1.03 -94.97 58.40
CA LYS A 28 -0.35 -93.67 58.54
C LYS A 28 0.40 -93.27 57.26
N LEU A 29 1.02 -94.23 56.57
CA LEU A 29 1.67 -93.98 55.28
C LEU A 29 0.64 -93.64 54.19
N ILE A 30 -0.50 -94.36 54.16
CA ILE A 30 -1.59 -94.08 53.22
C ILE A 30 -2.14 -92.66 53.42
N SER A 31 -2.39 -92.23 54.67
CA SER A 31 -2.89 -90.88 54.93
C SER A 31 -1.86 -89.80 54.57
N ALA A 32 -0.59 -90.01 54.90
CA ALA A 32 0.49 -89.09 54.53
C ALA A 32 0.65 -88.95 53.00
N ASN A 33 0.54 -90.06 52.26
CA ASN A 33 0.61 -90.03 50.80
C ASN A 33 -0.60 -89.32 50.16
N LYS A 34 -1.80 -89.50 50.72
CA LYS A 34 -2.99 -88.75 50.28
C LYS A 34 -2.83 -87.24 50.48
N GLU A 35 -2.31 -86.83 51.63
CA GLU A 35 -2.02 -85.43 51.94
C GLU A 35 -0.96 -84.85 50.99
N LEU A 36 0.13 -85.58 50.75
CA LEU A 36 1.18 -85.15 49.82
C LEU A 36 0.66 -85.00 48.39
N ALA A 37 -0.19 -85.92 47.93
CA ALA A 37 -0.83 -85.83 46.62
C ALA A 37 -1.72 -84.57 46.50
N PHE A 38 -2.49 -84.25 47.55
CA PHE A 38 -3.30 -83.03 47.61
C PHE A 38 -2.43 -81.76 47.55
N GLN A 39 -1.36 -81.71 48.36
CA GLN A 39 -0.42 -80.58 48.36
C GLN A 39 0.28 -80.41 47.00
N ASN A 40 0.63 -81.50 46.32
CA ASN A 40 1.23 -81.43 44.98
C ASN A 40 0.24 -80.85 43.96
N SER A 41 -1.02 -81.30 43.97
CA SER A 41 -2.07 -80.72 43.12
C SER A 41 -2.25 -79.21 43.37
N GLU A 42 -2.25 -78.76 44.63
CA GLU A 42 -2.36 -77.34 44.96
C GLU A 42 -1.13 -76.53 44.54
N ARG A 43 0.07 -77.11 44.64
CA ARG A 43 1.31 -76.48 44.15
C ARG A 43 1.29 -76.33 42.63
N GLU A 44 0.80 -77.33 41.90
CA GLU A 44 0.65 -77.26 40.44
C GLU A 44 -0.30 -76.13 40.04
N LYS A 45 -1.47 -76.01 40.67
CA LYS A 45 -2.40 -74.90 40.43
C LYS A 45 -1.75 -73.53 40.68
N ARG A 46 -1.00 -73.39 41.78
CA ARG A 46 -0.27 -72.13 42.08
C ARG A 46 0.83 -71.85 41.05
N ALA A 47 1.54 -72.86 40.59
CA ALA A 47 2.56 -72.71 39.55
C ALA A 47 1.94 -72.24 38.23
N THR A 48 0.79 -72.79 37.83
CA THR A 48 0.06 -72.35 36.63
C THR A 48 -0.45 -70.91 36.75
N GLU A 49 -0.97 -70.52 37.91
CA GLU A 49 -1.42 -69.14 38.17
C GLU A 49 -0.25 -68.15 38.11
N LEU A 50 0.89 -68.49 38.73
CA LEU A 50 2.10 -67.67 38.67
C LEU A 50 2.63 -67.52 37.24
N ALA A 51 2.63 -68.59 36.45
CA ALA A 51 3.02 -68.54 35.04
C ALA A 51 2.09 -67.63 34.22
N PHE A 52 0.78 -67.71 34.46
CA PHE A 52 -0.20 -66.83 33.82
C PHE A 52 0.03 -65.36 34.18
N GLN A 53 0.21 -65.05 35.47
CA GLN A 53 0.48 -63.69 35.92
C GLN A 53 1.79 -63.12 35.36
N ASN A 54 2.83 -63.95 35.23
CA ASN A 54 4.10 -63.52 34.63
C ASN A 54 3.93 -63.20 33.14
N ASN A 55 3.20 -64.02 32.39
CA ASN A 55 2.90 -63.75 30.98
C ASN A 55 2.10 -62.44 30.81
N GLU A 56 1.09 -62.20 31.64
CA GLU A 56 0.34 -60.94 31.62
C GLU A 56 1.21 -59.72 31.98
N LYS A 57 2.16 -59.86 32.92
CA LYS A 57 3.13 -58.80 33.23
C LYS A 57 4.06 -58.52 32.05
N GLU A 58 4.53 -59.54 31.34
CA GLU A 58 5.38 -59.39 30.16
C GLU A 58 4.64 -58.67 29.01
N LYS A 59 3.36 -59.00 28.79
CA LYS A 59 2.52 -58.28 27.82
C LYS A 59 2.37 -56.81 28.17
N ARG A 60 2.01 -56.49 29.42
CA ARG A 60 1.89 -55.09 29.89
C ARG A 60 3.21 -54.33 29.80
N ALA A 61 4.34 -54.98 30.10
CA ALA A 61 5.65 -54.36 29.95
C ALA A 61 5.96 -54.04 28.48
N SER A 62 5.57 -54.93 27.56
CA SER A 62 5.72 -54.72 26.12
C SER A 62 4.83 -53.57 25.61
N GLU A 63 3.57 -53.50 26.06
CA GLU A 63 2.65 -52.40 25.75
C GLU A 63 3.18 -51.06 26.26
N LEU A 64 3.68 -51.02 27.50
CA LEU A 64 4.26 -49.81 28.08
C LEU A 64 5.50 -49.34 27.31
N LEU A 65 6.33 -50.27 26.84
CA LEU A 65 7.49 -49.95 26.02
C LEU A 65 7.08 -49.31 24.68
N ILE A 66 6.03 -49.82 24.04
CA ILE A 66 5.47 -49.24 22.82
C ILE A 66 4.89 -47.85 23.09
N ALA A 67 4.09 -47.70 24.15
CA ALA A 67 3.51 -46.41 24.55
C ALA A 67 4.58 -45.34 24.84
N ASN A 68 5.67 -45.72 25.50
CA ASN A 68 6.79 -44.82 25.77
C ASN A 68 7.53 -44.41 24.49
N LYS A 69 7.69 -45.32 23.51
CA LYS A 69 8.28 -45.00 22.20
C LYS A 69 7.41 -44.01 21.43
N GLU A 70 6.10 -44.22 21.42
CA GLU A 70 5.14 -43.33 20.77
C GLU A 70 5.13 -41.94 21.44
N LEU A 71 5.14 -41.88 22.77
CA LEU A 71 5.22 -40.62 23.51
C LEU A 71 6.50 -39.84 23.18
N ALA A 72 7.65 -40.53 23.13
CA ALA A 72 8.92 -39.91 22.75
C ALA A 72 8.89 -39.35 21.30
N PHE A 73 8.23 -40.05 20.38
CA PHE A 73 8.03 -39.58 19.01
C PHE A 73 7.16 -38.31 18.98
N GLN A 74 6.02 -38.30 19.68
CA GLN A 74 5.15 -37.13 19.77
C GLN A 74 5.84 -35.92 20.39
N ILE A 75 6.70 -36.11 21.40
CA ILE A 75 7.51 -35.03 21.98
C ILE A 75 8.44 -34.42 20.93
N LYS A 76 9.14 -35.25 20.14
CA LYS A 76 10.02 -34.77 19.06
C LYS A 76 9.26 -33.99 18.00
N GLU A 77 8.10 -34.48 17.58
CA GLU A 77 7.24 -33.81 16.61
C GLU A 77 6.71 -32.46 17.12
N LYS A 78 6.28 -32.40 18.37
CA LYS A 78 5.86 -31.14 19.01
C LYS A 78 7.01 -30.14 19.11
N ALA A 79 8.21 -30.59 19.45
CA ALA A 79 9.40 -29.74 19.49
C ALA A 79 9.73 -29.17 18.10
N LYS A 80 9.66 -29.99 17.06
CA LYS A 80 9.87 -29.55 15.67
C LYS A 80 8.87 -28.48 15.24
N ARG A 81 7.57 -28.71 15.48
CA ARG A 81 6.52 -27.71 15.18
C ARG A 81 6.71 -26.41 15.97
N ALA A 82 7.15 -26.49 17.22
CA ALA A 82 7.45 -25.29 18.01
C ALA A 82 8.61 -24.49 17.41
N SER A 83 9.65 -25.15 16.92
CA SER A 83 10.75 -24.49 16.21
C SER A 83 10.30 -23.85 14.89
N GLU A 84 9.48 -24.54 14.10
CA GLU A 84 8.89 -24.01 12.86
C GLU A 84 8.03 -22.77 13.13
N LEU A 85 7.18 -22.82 14.15
CA LEU A 85 6.34 -21.70 14.55
C LEU A 85 7.18 -20.49 15.00
N LEU A 86 8.29 -20.71 15.70
CA LEU A 86 9.20 -19.65 16.12
C LEU A 86 9.85 -18.95 14.91
N VAL A 87 10.24 -19.72 13.89
CA VAL A 87 10.76 -19.16 12.63
C VAL A 87 9.67 -18.37 11.89
N ALA A 88 8.47 -18.93 11.76
CA ALA A 88 7.34 -18.26 11.12
C ALA A 88 6.97 -16.94 11.80
N ASN A 89 6.98 -16.90 13.14
CA ASN A 89 6.73 -15.67 13.89
C ASN A 89 7.82 -14.60 13.70
N LYS A 90 9.09 -15.01 13.59
CA LYS A 90 10.19 -14.08 13.28
C LYS A 90 10.03 -13.47 11.89
N GLU A 91 9.68 -14.29 10.90
CA GLU A 91 9.43 -13.84 9.54
C GLU A 91 8.23 -12.88 9.48
N LEU A 92 7.13 -13.21 10.17
CA LEU A 92 5.97 -12.33 10.26
C LEU A 92 6.30 -10.97 10.88
N ALA A 93 7.09 -10.95 11.95
CA ALA A 93 7.56 -9.72 12.58
C ALA A 93 8.44 -8.88 11.63
N PHE A 94 9.29 -9.52 10.83
CA PHE A 94 10.08 -8.86 9.81
C PHE A 94 9.20 -8.24 8.72
N GLN A 95 8.24 -8.99 8.18
CA GLN A 95 7.30 -8.49 7.18
C GLN A 95 6.47 -7.30 7.69
N ASN A 96 6.06 -7.32 8.96
CA ASN A 96 5.34 -6.18 9.56
C ASN A 96 6.22 -4.92 9.62
N LYS A 97 7.49 -5.05 10.00
CA LYS A 97 8.44 -3.92 10.00
C LYS A 97 8.66 -3.34 8.60
N GLU A 98 8.77 -4.18 7.57
CA GLU A 98 8.91 -3.72 6.18
C GLU A 98 7.63 -3.02 5.68
N LYS A 99 6.44 -3.52 6.05
CA LYS A 99 5.17 -2.84 5.76
C LYS A 99 5.08 -1.48 6.43
N GLU A 100 5.51 -1.35 7.69
CA GLU A 100 5.55 -0.07 8.41
C GLU A 100 6.48 0.93 7.72
N LYS A 101 7.70 0.52 7.35
CA LYS A 101 8.62 1.39 6.60
C LYS A 101 8.00 1.88 5.28
N ARG A 102 7.41 0.97 4.51
CA ARG A 102 6.77 1.31 3.23
C ARG A 102 5.58 2.26 3.42
N ALA A 103 4.83 2.13 4.51
CA ALA A 103 3.77 3.06 4.86
C ALA A 103 4.32 4.46 5.19
N SER A 104 5.43 4.54 5.94
CA SER A 104 6.12 5.82 6.21
C SER A 104 6.66 6.47 4.94
N GLU A 105 7.28 5.70 4.04
CA GLU A 105 7.75 6.21 2.74
C GLU A 105 6.60 6.76 1.89
N LEU A 106 5.47 6.04 1.85
CA LEU A 106 4.29 6.49 1.11
C LEU A 106 3.70 7.78 1.69
N LEU A 107 3.70 7.93 3.03
CA LEU A 107 3.26 9.15 3.68
C LEU A 107 4.11 10.34 3.24
N ILE A 108 5.44 10.21 3.27
CA ILE A 108 6.38 11.25 2.85
C ILE A 108 6.16 11.60 1.36
N ALA A 109 6.02 10.59 0.49
CA ALA A 109 5.77 10.81 -0.93
C ALA A 109 4.45 11.56 -1.19
N ASN A 110 3.39 11.25 -0.44
CA ASN A 110 2.11 11.95 -0.54
C ASN A 110 2.20 13.40 -0.03
N THR A 111 2.95 13.67 1.04
CA THR A 111 3.19 15.02 1.52
C THR A 111 3.96 15.86 0.48
N GLU A 112 4.99 15.29 -0.12
CA GLU A 112 5.76 15.95 -1.18
C GLU A 112 4.89 16.22 -2.42
N LEU A 113 4.05 15.26 -2.83
CA LEU A 113 3.12 15.45 -3.95
C LEU A 113 2.11 16.58 -3.67
N ALA A 114 1.58 16.67 -2.46
CA ALA A 114 0.69 17.75 -2.06
C ALA A 114 1.40 19.12 -2.12
N PHE A 115 2.64 19.20 -1.66
CA PHE A 115 3.45 20.41 -1.76
C PHE A 115 3.69 20.82 -3.22
N GLN A 116 4.06 19.87 -4.08
CA GLN A 116 4.26 20.14 -5.51
C GLN A 116 2.98 20.62 -6.22
N ASN A 117 1.80 20.12 -5.82
CA ASN A 117 0.53 20.59 -6.37
C ASN A 117 0.26 22.05 -5.98
N ILE A 118 0.50 22.42 -4.72
CA ILE A 118 0.35 23.80 -4.24
C ILE A 118 1.27 24.75 -5.02
N GLU A 119 2.54 24.37 -5.24
CA GLU A 119 3.48 25.19 -6.01
C GLU A 119 3.06 25.33 -7.48
N LYS A 120 2.52 24.27 -8.10
CA LYS A 120 1.96 24.34 -9.45
C LYS A 120 0.74 25.27 -9.54
N GLU A 121 -0.14 25.25 -8.54
CA GLU A 121 -1.30 26.14 -8.46
C GLU A 121 -0.89 27.61 -8.34
N LYS A 122 0.10 27.93 -7.50
CA LYS A 122 0.66 29.28 -7.40
C LYS A 122 1.24 29.74 -8.73
N ARG A 123 2.06 28.91 -9.36
CA ARG A 123 2.67 29.22 -10.66
C ARG A 123 1.63 29.40 -11.75
N ALA A 124 0.54 28.63 -11.73
CA ALA A 124 -0.57 28.80 -12.66
C ALA A 124 -1.29 30.13 -12.44
N ALA A 125 -1.50 30.55 -11.19
CA ALA A 125 -2.09 31.85 -10.86
C ALA A 125 -1.19 33.02 -11.32
N GLU A 126 0.12 32.94 -11.08
CA GLU A 126 1.10 33.92 -11.56
C GLU A 126 1.10 34.03 -13.10
N LEU A 127 1.09 32.89 -13.81
CA LEU A 127 1.00 32.87 -15.27
C LEU A 127 -0.30 33.47 -15.79
N LEU A 128 -1.42 33.28 -15.08
CA LEU A 128 -2.70 33.88 -15.45
C LEU A 128 -2.66 35.40 -15.31
N LEU A 129 -2.08 35.92 -14.22
CA LEU A 129 -1.87 37.36 -14.03
C LEU A 129 -0.97 37.94 -15.13
N ALA A 130 0.19 37.33 -15.37
CA ALA A 130 1.12 37.77 -16.42
C ALA A 130 0.49 37.74 -17.83
N ASN A 131 -0.34 36.74 -18.13
CA ASN A 131 -1.06 36.68 -19.40
C ASN A 131 -2.13 37.76 -19.52
N ASN A 132 -2.82 38.11 -18.42
CA ASN A 132 -3.78 39.21 -18.42
C ASN A 132 -3.09 40.56 -18.64
N GLU A 133 -1.98 40.82 -17.94
CA GLU A 133 -1.16 42.02 -18.13
C GLU A 133 -0.66 42.12 -19.58
N LEU A 134 -0.16 41.01 -20.14
CA LEU A 134 0.28 40.97 -21.53
C LEU A 134 -0.87 41.25 -22.51
N LYS A 135 -2.08 40.75 -22.23
CA LYS A 135 -3.26 40.99 -23.06
C LYS A 135 -3.69 42.46 -23.03
N GLU A 136 -3.69 43.09 -21.86
CA GLU A 136 -4.00 44.52 -21.75
C GLU A 136 -2.94 45.39 -22.42
N ALA A 137 -1.64 45.07 -22.25
CA ALA A 137 -0.56 45.74 -22.95
C ALA A 137 -0.70 45.61 -24.48
N HIS A 138 -1.03 44.42 -24.98
CA HIS A 138 -1.26 44.19 -26.40
C HIS A 138 -2.48 44.98 -26.92
N LYS A 139 -3.55 45.07 -26.13
CA LYS A 139 -4.75 45.86 -26.48
C LYS A 139 -4.42 47.35 -26.57
N SER A 140 -3.74 47.93 -25.58
CA SER A 140 -3.30 49.33 -25.63
C SER A 140 -2.38 49.58 -26.83
N GLN A 141 -1.46 48.66 -27.13
CA GLN A 141 -0.63 48.75 -28.33
C GLN A 141 -1.45 48.75 -29.63
N GLN A 142 -2.48 47.91 -29.73
CA GLN A 142 -3.38 47.90 -30.90
C GLN A 142 -4.16 49.20 -31.05
N GLU A 143 -4.64 49.78 -29.95
CA GLU A 143 -5.32 51.07 -29.96
C GLU A 143 -4.39 52.20 -30.41
N ASN A 144 -3.13 52.20 -29.94
CA ASN A 144 -2.11 53.15 -30.40
C ASN A 144 -1.83 53.02 -31.90
N ILE A 145 -1.70 51.79 -32.43
CA ILE A 145 -1.50 51.55 -33.86
C ILE A 145 -2.69 52.09 -34.67
N LYS A 146 -3.92 51.85 -34.20
CA LYS A 146 -5.13 52.36 -34.85
C LYS A 146 -5.15 53.89 -34.90
N GLY A 147 -4.81 54.56 -33.80
CA GLY A 147 -4.73 56.03 -33.76
C GLY A 147 -3.69 56.59 -34.73
N LEU A 148 -2.53 55.94 -34.86
CA LEU A 148 -1.52 56.30 -35.85
C LEU A 148 -2.01 56.13 -37.29
N GLN A 149 -2.80 55.08 -37.57
CA GLN A 149 -3.41 54.86 -38.89
C GLN A 149 -4.43 55.96 -39.23
N GLU A 150 -5.27 56.35 -38.27
CA GLU A 150 -6.26 57.44 -38.43
C GLU A 150 -5.55 58.79 -38.68
N MET A 151 -4.48 59.09 -37.94
CA MET A 151 -3.62 60.25 -38.21
C MET A 151 -3.04 60.23 -39.62
N MET A 152 -2.47 59.10 -40.03
CA MET A 152 -1.88 58.94 -41.36
C MET A 152 -2.92 59.19 -42.47
N TYR A 153 -4.17 58.77 -42.24
CA TYR A 153 -5.29 59.02 -43.14
C TYR A 153 -5.62 60.51 -43.24
N MET A 154 -5.80 61.21 -42.12
CA MET A 154 -6.08 62.66 -42.10
C MET A 154 -4.97 63.45 -42.82
N ILE A 155 -3.69 63.13 -42.58
CA ILE A 155 -2.57 63.79 -43.24
C ILE A 155 -2.58 63.55 -44.75
N SER A 156 -2.77 62.30 -45.16
CA SER A 156 -2.60 61.90 -46.56
C SER A 156 -3.78 62.26 -47.45
N HIS A 157 -5.00 62.26 -46.90
CA HIS A 157 -6.23 62.46 -47.65
C HIS A 157 -6.82 63.86 -47.43
N GLU A 158 -6.86 64.33 -46.18
CA GLU A 158 -7.61 65.54 -45.81
C GLU A 158 -6.73 66.78 -45.83
N LEU A 159 -5.52 66.72 -45.25
CA LEU A 159 -4.58 67.84 -45.27
C LEU A 159 -3.90 68.02 -46.62
N ARG A 160 -3.58 66.92 -47.31
CA ARG A 160 -2.87 66.97 -48.59
C ARG A 160 -3.70 67.63 -49.69
N GLN A 161 -5.01 67.38 -49.73
CA GLN A 161 -5.90 67.89 -50.76
C GLN A 161 -5.88 69.43 -50.88
N PRO A 162 -6.19 70.21 -49.83
CA PRO A 162 -6.16 71.67 -49.91
C PRO A 162 -4.75 72.21 -50.15
N VAL A 163 -3.69 71.54 -49.65
CA VAL A 163 -2.31 71.92 -49.95
C VAL A 163 -2.01 71.81 -51.45
N VAL A 164 -2.38 70.69 -52.07
CA VAL A 164 -2.20 70.48 -53.51
C VAL A 164 -3.04 71.48 -54.33
N GLN A 165 -4.27 71.76 -53.90
CA GLN A 165 -5.14 72.76 -54.55
C GLN A 165 -4.52 74.15 -54.49
N ILE A 166 -4.06 74.61 -53.32
CA ILE A 166 -3.38 75.91 -53.17
C ILE A 166 -2.16 75.98 -54.07
N LEU A 167 -1.26 74.99 -53.98
CA LEU A 167 -0.03 74.96 -54.80
C LEU A 167 -0.33 74.98 -56.31
N GLY A 168 -1.35 74.23 -56.74
CA GLY A 168 -1.77 74.19 -58.14
C GLY A 168 -2.32 75.53 -58.64
N ILE A 169 -3.21 76.16 -57.87
CA ILE A 169 -3.79 77.46 -58.23
C ILE A 169 -2.70 78.55 -58.21
N THR A 170 -1.80 78.55 -57.22
CA THR A 170 -0.67 79.48 -57.16
C THR A 170 0.25 79.34 -58.39
N SER A 171 0.54 78.11 -58.83
CA SER A 171 1.34 77.89 -60.05
C SER A 171 0.64 78.42 -61.32
N LEU A 172 -0.68 78.25 -61.43
CA LEU A 172 -1.47 78.82 -62.53
C LEU A 172 -1.45 80.36 -62.48
N PHE A 173 -1.59 80.92 -61.28
CA PHE A 173 -1.55 82.36 -61.05
C PHE A 173 -0.22 83.00 -61.49
N GLU A 174 0.91 82.31 -61.26
CA GLU A 174 2.24 82.77 -61.66
C GLU A 174 2.52 82.67 -63.18
N THR A 175 1.86 81.74 -63.87
CA THR A 175 2.16 81.41 -65.27
C THR A 175 1.27 82.13 -66.28
N LEU A 176 0.07 82.55 -65.88
CA LEU A 176 -0.92 83.18 -66.75
C LEU A 176 -0.92 84.71 -66.61
N LYS A 177 -1.17 85.43 -67.72
CA LYS A 177 -1.45 86.89 -67.69
C LYS A 177 -2.92 87.10 -67.32
N ASN A 178 -3.20 86.98 -66.03
CA ASN A 178 -4.57 87.00 -65.51
C ASN A 178 -5.22 88.38 -65.62
N SER A 179 -6.50 88.44 -66.02
CA SER A 179 -7.31 89.65 -65.83
C SER A 179 -7.53 89.92 -64.33
N PRO A 180 -7.92 91.15 -63.93
CA PRO A 180 -8.30 91.44 -62.56
C PRO A 180 -9.39 90.51 -62.02
N GLU A 181 -10.35 90.11 -62.86
CA GLU A 181 -11.43 89.18 -62.52
C GLU A 181 -10.91 87.75 -62.31
N GLU A 182 -10.10 87.23 -63.21
CA GLU A 182 -9.49 85.88 -63.10
C GLU A 182 -8.58 85.78 -61.87
N ALA A 183 -7.82 86.84 -61.57
CA ALA A 183 -7.00 86.95 -60.37
C ALA A 183 -7.85 86.93 -59.10
N ALA A 184 -9.01 87.58 -59.10
CA ALA A 184 -9.94 87.57 -57.98
C ALA A 184 -10.56 86.17 -57.76
N GLU A 185 -10.95 85.48 -58.84
CA GLU A 185 -11.47 84.10 -58.77
C GLU A 185 -10.43 83.12 -58.21
N MET A 186 -9.19 83.16 -58.72
CA MET A 186 -8.10 82.32 -58.19
C MET A 186 -7.81 82.62 -56.71
N THR A 187 -7.88 83.90 -56.31
CA THR A 187 -7.71 84.31 -54.92
C THR A 187 -8.83 83.75 -54.03
N GLU A 188 -10.08 83.69 -54.52
CA GLU A 188 -11.19 83.07 -53.79
C GLU A 188 -10.97 81.55 -53.63
N LEU A 189 -10.60 80.84 -54.70
CA LEU A 189 -10.34 79.39 -54.64
C LEU A 189 -9.18 79.03 -53.69
N ILE A 190 -8.12 79.85 -53.67
CA ILE A 190 -7.03 79.73 -52.68
C ILE A 190 -7.58 79.96 -51.27
N ARG A 191 -8.43 80.98 -51.08
CA ARG A 191 -9.03 81.28 -49.77
C ARG A 191 -9.92 80.14 -49.28
N GLU A 192 -10.73 79.53 -50.14
CA GLU A 192 -11.55 78.37 -49.81
C GLU A 192 -10.69 77.16 -49.43
N SER A 193 -9.66 76.86 -50.22
CA SER A 193 -8.72 75.77 -49.93
C SER A 193 -7.97 76.01 -48.61
N ALA A 194 -7.56 77.26 -48.34
CA ALA A 194 -6.89 77.64 -47.09
C ALA A 194 -7.82 77.53 -45.87
N LYS A 195 -9.10 77.89 -46.00
CA LYS A 195 -10.12 77.65 -44.95
C LYS A 195 -10.32 76.16 -44.70
N SER A 196 -10.37 75.34 -45.76
CA SER A 196 -10.47 73.88 -45.62
C SER A 196 -9.25 73.31 -44.92
N LEU A 197 -8.04 73.77 -45.26
CA LEU A 197 -6.81 73.37 -44.59
C LEU A 197 -6.84 73.74 -43.10
N ASP A 198 -7.22 74.97 -42.75
CA ASP A 198 -7.35 75.41 -41.35
C ASP A 198 -8.32 74.49 -40.58
N ASN A 199 -9.49 74.18 -41.15
CA ASN A 199 -10.44 73.24 -40.54
C ASN A 199 -9.81 71.85 -40.29
N TYR A 200 -9.22 71.23 -41.31
CA TYR A 200 -8.60 69.90 -41.13
C TYR A 200 -7.41 69.93 -40.17
N THR A 201 -6.61 71.01 -40.14
CA THR A 201 -5.52 71.13 -39.17
C THR A 201 -6.03 71.25 -37.73
N ARG A 202 -7.18 71.91 -37.52
CA ARG A 202 -7.84 71.96 -36.20
C ARG A 202 -8.39 70.58 -35.81
N GLU A 203 -9.04 69.88 -36.74
CA GLU A 203 -9.53 68.52 -36.51
C GLU A 203 -8.39 67.56 -36.13
N LEU A 204 -7.29 67.58 -36.88
CA LEU A 204 -6.09 66.80 -36.54
C LEU A 204 -5.53 67.18 -35.18
N THR A 205 -5.44 68.48 -34.87
CA THR A 205 -4.91 68.95 -33.57
C THR A 205 -5.77 68.46 -32.41
N THR A 206 -7.11 68.53 -32.55
CA THR A 206 -8.05 67.99 -31.56
C THR A 206 -7.88 66.48 -31.40
N PHE A 207 -7.80 65.73 -32.50
CA PHE A 207 -7.59 64.29 -32.46
C PHE A 207 -6.30 63.91 -31.73
N VAL A 208 -5.17 64.58 -32.03
CA VAL A 208 -3.89 64.33 -31.36
C VAL A 208 -3.97 64.61 -29.87
N TYR A 209 -4.59 65.72 -29.49
CA TYR A 209 -4.77 66.07 -28.09
C TYR A 209 -5.61 65.03 -27.35
N GLU A 210 -6.70 64.56 -27.95
CA GLU A 210 -7.55 63.51 -27.37
C GLU A 210 -6.81 62.17 -27.24
N ALA A 211 -6.04 61.78 -28.26
CA ALA A 211 -5.22 60.59 -28.24
C ALA A 211 -4.12 60.64 -27.15
N GLU A 212 -3.45 61.78 -26.99
CA GLU A 212 -2.47 61.98 -25.90
C GLU A 212 -3.10 61.91 -24.52
N LEU A 213 -4.27 62.52 -24.35
CA LEU A 213 -4.96 62.55 -23.07
C LEU A 213 -5.43 61.15 -22.68
N LYS A 214 -5.90 60.36 -23.65
CA LYS A 214 -6.25 58.96 -23.47
C LYS A 214 -5.03 58.12 -23.06
N ALA A 215 -3.90 58.27 -23.76
CA ALA A 215 -2.66 57.56 -23.43
C ALA A 215 -2.12 57.90 -22.02
N LYS A 216 -2.21 59.16 -21.59
CA LYS A 216 -1.84 59.57 -20.22
C LYS A 216 -2.74 58.97 -19.15
N ASN A 217 -4.03 58.81 -19.43
CA ASN A 217 -4.96 58.20 -18.49
C ASN A 217 -4.71 56.70 -18.32
N GLU A 218 -4.35 55.99 -19.40
CA GLU A 218 -4.01 54.56 -19.37
C GLU A 218 -2.71 54.25 -18.61
N LEU A 219 -1.77 55.19 -18.52
CA LEU A 219 -0.50 55.03 -17.76
C LEU A 219 -0.66 55.24 -16.24
N ASN A 220 -1.77 55.82 -15.79
CA ASN A 220 -2.00 56.19 -14.39
C ASN A 220 -3.00 55.27 -13.66
N THR A 221 -3.47 54.21 -14.33
CA THR A 221 -4.39 53.18 -13.81
C THR A 221 -3.71 51.82 -13.79
#